data_AF-A0A5K0UVN6-F1
#
_entry.id   AF-A0A5K0UVN6-F1
#
_cell.length_a   1.000
_cell.length_b   1.000
_cell.length_c   1.000
_cell.angle_alpha   90.00
_cell.angle_beta   90.00
_cell.angle_gamma   90.00
#
_symmetry.space_group_name_H-M   'P 1'
#
loop_
_entity.id
_entity.type
_entity.pdbx_description
1 polymer ?
#
loop_
_entity_poly.entity_id
_entity_poly.type
_entity_poly.pdbx_seq_one_letter_code
_entity_poly.pdbx_strand_id
1 'polypeptide(L)'
;SKAKAEKNQAMEHSMSENSCQLCAVEKLTFEPPPIYCSSCGARIKRNAMYYTFGSADTRHYFCIPCYNEARGENIEVDGMTIVKARMEKKKNDEETEEW
;
A
#
# COMPACT_ATOMS: atom_id res chain seq x y z
N SER A 1 -43.76 12.80 -10.88
CA SER A 1 -43.03 13.46 -11.99
C SER A 1 -42.20 12.44 -12.74
N LYS A 2 -42.32 12.35 -14.06
CA LYS A 2 -41.62 11.36 -14.91
C LYS A 2 -40.09 11.36 -14.72
N ALA A 3 -39.52 12.55 -14.48
CA ALA A 3 -38.10 12.73 -14.17
C ALA A 3 -37.60 12.04 -12.87
N LYS A 4 -38.48 11.70 -11.92
CA LYS A 4 -38.08 10.93 -10.71
C LYS A 4 -38.06 9.42 -10.96
N ALA A 5 -38.79 8.93 -11.96
CA ALA A 5 -38.81 7.51 -12.33
C ALA A 5 -37.61 7.15 -13.21
N GLU A 6 -37.22 8.01 -14.16
CA GLU A 6 -36.05 7.79 -15.02
C GLU A 6 -34.73 7.76 -14.24
N LYS A 7 -34.62 8.53 -13.15
CA LYS A 7 -33.45 8.51 -12.25
C LYS A 7 -33.31 7.19 -11.47
N ASN A 8 -34.42 6.53 -11.14
CA ASN A 8 -34.40 5.20 -10.52
C ASN A 8 -34.06 4.11 -11.54
N GLN A 9 -34.55 4.23 -12.77
CA GLN A 9 -34.32 3.26 -13.84
C GLN A 9 -32.86 3.23 -14.31
N ALA A 10 -32.17 4.38 -14.31
CA ALA A 10 -30.74 4.45 -14.61
C ALA A 10 -29.85 3.75 -13.57
N MET A 11 -30.34 3.58 -12.33
CA MET A 11 -29.60 2.87 -11.27
C MET A 11 -29.69 1.36 -11.46
N GLU A 12 -30.83 0.84 -11.93
CA GLU A 12 -31.04 -0.59 -12.21
C GLU A 12 -30.17 -1.10 -13.37
N HIS A 13 -29.82 -0.24 -14.34
CA HIS A 13 -28.92 -0.60 -15.43
C HIS A 13 -27.42 -0.55 -15.06
N SER A 14 -27.08 -0.12 -13.84
CA SER A 14 -25.69 0.02 -13.37
C SER A 14 -25.21 -1.08 -12.41
N MET A 15 -26.10 -2.00 -12.02
CA MET A 15 -25.78 -3.10 -11.11
C MET A 15 -25.36 -4.34 -11.90
N SER A 16 -24.11 -4.77 -11.74
CA SER A 16 -23.73 -6.13 -12.12
C SER A 16 -24.33 -7.14 -11.12
N GLU A 17 -24.45 -8.41 -11.50
CA GLU A 17 -24.86 -9.49 -10.57
C GLU A 17 -23.97 -9.54 -9.31
N ASN A 18 -22.74 -9.04 -9.41
CA ASN A 18 -21.75 -8.99 -8.32
C ASN A 18 -21.84 -7.72 -7.46
N SER A 19 -22.71 -6.77 -7.79
CA SER A 19 -22.84 -5.51 -7.05
C SER A 19 -23.68 -5.68 -5.78
N CYS A 20 -23.23 -5.07 -4.68
CA CYS A 20 -23.99 -5.03 -3.44
C CYS A 20 -25.34 -4.33 -3.63
N GLN A 21 -26.45 -5.01 -3.30
CA GLN A 21 -27.81 -4.50 -3.50
C GLN A 21 -28.15 -3.24 -2.67
N LEU A 22 -27.34 -2.92 -1.64
CA LEU A 22 -27.56 -1.76 -0.78
C LEU A 22 -26.71 -0.55 -1.16
N CYS A 23 -25.45 -0.76 -1.55
CA CYS A 23 -24.49 0.32 -1.80
C CYS A 23 -23.95 0.37 -3.23
N ALA A 24 -24.34 -0.55 -4.11
CA ALA A 24 -23.89 -0.66 -5.50
C ALA A 24 -22.38 -0.92 -5.68
N VAL A 25 -21.64 -1.15 -4.59
CA VAL A 25 -20.21 -1.44 -4.66
C VAL A 25 -20.02 -2.88 -5.13
N GLU A 26 -19.22 -3.05 -6.18
CA GLU A 26 -18.90 -4.34 -6.80
C GLU A 26 -17.69 -5.02 -6.16
N LYS A 27 -16.70 -4.24 -5.70
CA LYS A 27 -15.52 -4.74 -4.96
C LYS A 27 -15.28 -3.89 -3.73
N LEU A 28 -15.20 -4.56 -2.58
CA LEU A 28 -14.64 -3.98 -1.36
C LEU A 28 -13.16 -4.36 -1.31
N THR A 29 -12.32 -3.42 -0.93
CA THR A 29 -10.91 -3.67 -0.64
C THR A 29 -10.62 -3.19 0.78
N PHE A 30 -9.86 -3.97 1.54
CA PHE A 30 -9.33 -3.50 2.81
C PHE A 30 -8.34 -2.35 2.59
N GLU A 31 -8.21 -1.48 3.60
CA GLU A 31 -7.11 -0.54 3.62
C GLU A 31 -5.78 -1.33 3.72
N PRO A 32 -4.81 -1.10 2.81
CA PRO A 32 -3.56 -1.83 2.84
C PRO A 32 -2.81 -1.60 4.17
N PRO A 33 -2.11 -2.62 4.71
CA PRO A 33 -1.38 -2.49 5.96
C PRO A 33 -0.39 -1.30 5.93
N PRO A 34 -0.31 -0.50 7.01
CA PRO A 34 0.64 0.60 7.06
C PRO A 34 2.09 0.08 7.08
N ILE A 35 2.93 0.65 6.22
CA ILE A 35 4.37 0.37 6.19
C ILE A 35 5.10 1.35 7.11
N TYR A 36 5.98 0.85 7.96
CA TYR A 36 6.82 1.64 8.87
C TYR A 36 8.31 1.47 8.54
N CYS A 37 9.06 2.56 8.66
CA CYS A 37 10.51 2.52 8.52
C CYS A 37 11.13 1.75 9.70
N SER A 38 11.91 0.70 9.43
CA SER A 38 12.59 -0.11 10.44
C SER A 38 13.63 0.71 11.24
N SER A 39 14.20 1.76 10.65
CA SER A 39 15.23 2.57 11.31
C SER A 39 14.65 3.64 12.24
N CYS A 40 13.56 4.33 11.85
CA CYS A 40 13.03 5.46 12.61
C CYS A 40 11.59 5.28 13.12
N GLY A 41 10.93 4.16 12.79
CA GLY A 41 9.54 3.88 13.17
C GLY A 41 8.50 4.77 12.48
N ALA A 42 8.89 5.73 11.64
CA ALA A 42 7.94 6.61 10.96
C ALA A 42 7.12 5.85 9.91
N ARG A 43 5.83 6.17 9.82
CA ARG A 43 4.94 5.66 8.77
C ARG A 43 5.41 6.15 7.39
N ILE A 44 5.63 5.23 6.47
CA ILE A 44 5.89 5.53 5.06
C ILE A 44 4.55 5.84 4.40
N LYS A 45 4.37 7.08 3.94
CA LYS A 45 3.10 7.56 3.37
C LYS A 45 2.73 6.80 2.08
N ARG A 46 1.42 6.74 1.77
CA ARG A 46 0.94 6.24 0.47
C ARG A 46 1.58 7.05 -0.66
N ASN A 47 1.91 6.38 -1.75
CA ASN A 47 2.66 6.88 -2.91
C ASN A 47 4.10 7.36 -2.64
N ALA A 48 4.61 7.25 -1.41
CA ALA A 48 6.01 7.58 -1.13
C ALA A 48 6.93 6.46 -1.63
N MET A 49 8.12 6.85 -2.09
CA MET A 49 9.18 5.89 -2.38
C MET A 49 9.80 5.39 -1.07
N TYR A 50 10.27 4.15 -1.07
CA TYR A 50 10.99 3.53 0.03
C TYR A 50 11.97 2.49 -0.48
N TYR A 51 12.88 2.05 0.38
CA TYR A 51 13.75 0.90 0.11
C TYR A 51 13.30 -0.29 0.94
N THR A 52 13.36 -1.50 0.40
CA THR A 52 13.05 -2.74 1.12
C THR A 52 14.15 -3.77 0.96
N PHE A 53 14.29 -4.60 1.98
CA PHE A 53 15.18 -5.75 1.99
C PHE A 53 14.45 -6.90 2.69
N GLY A 54 14.42 -8.08 2.05
CA GLY A 54 13.86 -9.29 2.63
C GLY A 54 14.95 -10.31 2.90
N SER A 55 15.03 -10.81 4.13
CA SER A 55 15.85 -11.96 4.52
C SER A 55 14.93 -13.01 5.15
N ALA A 56 14.76 -14.15 4.46
CA ALA A 56 13.88 -15.25 4.83
C ALA A 56 12.50 -14.78 5.36
N ASP A 57 12.37 -14.67 6.68
CA ASP A 57 11.12 -14.39 7.39
C ASP A 57 10.92 -12.92 7.77
N THR A 58 11.96 -12.10 7.64
CA THR A 58 11.94 -10.68 8.02
C THR A 58 12.08 -9.77 6.81
N ARG A 59 11.18 -8.78 6.72
CA ARG A 59 11.24 -7.73 5.71
C ARG A 59 11.44 -6.39 6.37
N HIS A 60 12.51 -5.71 6.01
CA HIS A 60 12.80 -4.36 6.45
C HIS A 60 12.36 -3.35 5.39
N TYR A 61 11.95 -2.18 5.88
CA TYR A 61 11.51 -1.06 5.05
C TYR A 61 12.23 0.20 5.53
N PHE A 62 12.67 1.05 4.61
CA PHE A 62 13.41 2.26 4.93
C PHE A 62 12.84 3.43 4.14
N CYS A 63 12.45 4.48 4.86
CA CYS A 63 12.07 5.73 4.20
C CYS A 63 13.29 6.36 3.51
N ILE A 64 13.05 7.19 2.49
CA ILE A 64 14.12 7.87 1.75
C ILE A 64 15.07 8.65 2.68
N PRO A 65 14.59 9.41 3.70
CA PRO A 65 15.48 10.11 4.63
C PRO A 65 16.48 9.18 5.33
N CYS A 66 16.01 8.08 5.94
CA CYS A 66 16.89 7.15 6.66
C CYS A 66 17.87 6.41 5.74
N TYR A 67 17.44 6.05 4.52
CA TYR A 67 18.34 5.44 3.54
C TYR A 67 19.47 6.40 3.14
N ASN A 68 19.16 7.68 2.94
CA ASN A 68 20.13 8.70 2.56
C ASN A 68 21.04 9.12 3.72
N GLU A 69 20.53 9.10 4.95
CA GLU A 69 21.28 9.48 6.16
C GLU A 69 22.34 8.44 6.53
N ALA A 70 22.07 7.15 6.31
CA ALA A 70 23.05 6.10 6.50
C ALA A 70 24.29 6.36 5.64
N ARG A 71 25.43 6.64 6.27
CA ARG A 71 26.69 6.94 5.58
C ARG A 71 27.29 5.65 5.04
N GLY A 72 27.72 5.67 3.77
CA GLY A 72 28.33 4.51 3.11
C GLY A 72 27.33 3.55 2.48
N GLU A 73 27.80 2.33 2.22
CA GLU A 73 27.08 1.31 1.45
C GLU A 73 26.20 0.40 2.31
N ASN A 74 26.20 0.56 3.64
CA ASN A 74 25.51 -0.32 4.57
C ASN A 74 24.52 0.45 5.45
N ILE A 75 23.48 -0.24 5.93
CA ILE A 75 22.53 0.22 6.94
C ILE A 75 22.51 -0.81 8.07
N GLU A 76 22.67 -0.37 9.31
CA GLU A 76 22.55 -1.21 10.50
C GLU A 76 21.14 -1.11 11.08
N VAL A 77 20.46 -2.26 11.21
CA VAL A 77 19.13 -2.34 11.83
C VAL A 77 18.98 -3.70 12.51
N ASP A 78 18.40 -3.75 13.71
CA ASP A 78 18.13 -5.00 14.45
C ASP A 78 19.35 -5.96 14.54
N GLY A 79 20.56 -5.42 14.68
CA GLY A 79 21.80 -6.19 14.72
C GLY A 79 22.27 -6.76 13.37
N MET A 80 21.60 -6.42 12.27
CA MET A 80 21.94 -6.80 10.91
C MET A 80 22.59 -5.65 10.14
N THR A 81 23.62 -5.98 9.36
CA THR A 81 24.23 -5.06 8.38
C THR A 81 23.67 -5.36 6.99
N ILE A 82 22.83 -4.46 6.48
CA ILE A 82 22.19 -4.58 5.17
C ILE A 82 22.96 -3.74 4.15
N VAL A 83 23.46 -4.38 3.09
CA VAL A 83 24.13 -3.68 1.97
C VAL A 83 23.09 -3.00 1.10
N LYS A 84 23.21 -1.68 0.89
CA LYS A 84 22.30 -0.85 0.08
C LYS A 84 22.11 -1.37 -1.34
N ALA A 85 23.17 -1.90 -1.96
CA ALA A 85 23.10 -2.49 -3.29
C ALA A 85 22.17 -3.72 -3.40
N ARG A 86 21.84 -4.36 -2.27
CA ARG A 86 20.89 -5.47 -2.19
C ARG A 86 19.45 -5.03 -1.90
N MET A 87 19.22 -3.73 -1.71
CA MET A 87 17.90 -3.19 -1.40
C MET A 87 17.15 -2.83 -2.69
N GLU A 88 15.86 -3.09 -2.69
CA GLU A 88 14.98 -2.73 -3.79
C GLU A 88 14.30 -1.39 -3.48
N LYS A 89 14.28 -0.47 -4.45
CA LYS A 89 13.50 0.76 -4.34
C LYS A 89 12.08 0.50 -4.84
N LYS A 90 11.07 0.71 -4.00
CA LYS A 90 9.65 0.52 -4.30
C LYS A 90 8.84 1.79 -4.04
N LYS A 91 7.61 1.82 -4.53
CA LYS A 91 6.60 2.85 -4.25
C LYS A 91 5.50 2.25 -3.39
N ASN A 92 4.99 3.02 -2.41
CA ASN A 92 3.93 2.56 -1.52
C ASN A 92 2.55 2.79 -2.15
N ASP A 93 2.27 2.12 -3.26
CA ASP A 93 1.01 2.20 -4.01
C ASP A 93 0.34 0.84 -4.22
N GLU A 94 0.95 -0.25 -3.78
CA GLU A 94 0.32 -1.59 -3.82
C GLU A 94 -0.96 -1.62 -2.97
N GLU A 95 -2.06 -2.04 -3.60
CA GLU A 95 -3.32 -2.36 -2.95
C GLU A 95 -3.29 -3.85 -2.59
N THR A 96 -3.60 -4.19 -1.34
CA THR A 96 -3.66 -5.59 -0.91
C THR A 96 -5.06 -6.14 -1.20
N GLU A 97 -5.19 -7.09 -2.12
CA GLU A 97 -6.46 -7.78 -2.36
C GLU A 97 -6.83 -8.69 -1.17
N GLU A 98 -8.13 -8.80 -0.88
CA GLU A 98 -8.67 -9.68 0.17
C GLU A 98 -8.52 -11.15 -0.30
N TRP A 99 -7.69 -11.95 0.37
CA TRP A 99 -7.54 -13.38 0.11
C TRP A 99 -8.59 -14.21 0.86
#